data_AF-A0A2K4MMX0-F1
#
_entry.id   AF-A0A2K4MMX0-F1
#
_cell.length_a   1.000
_cell.length_b   1.000
_cell.length_c   1.000
_cell.angle_alpha   90.00
_cell.angle_beta   90.00
_cell.angle_gamma   90.00
#
_symmetry.space_group_name_H-M   'P 1'
#
loop_
_entity.id
_entity.type
_entity.pdbx_description
1 polymer ?
#
loop_
_entity_poly.entity_id
_entity_poly.type
_entity_poly.pdbx_seq_one_letter_code
_entity_poly.pdbx_strand_id
1 'polypeptide(L)' 'ADPQPELHIKPNKDATYAPVAMVLAESQRLGLTKLGIVGSEQFLQ' A
#
# COMPACT_ATOMS: atom_id res chain seq x y z
N ALA A 1 20.19 -8.13 -10.95
CA ALA A 1 18.79 -7.72 -10.70
C ALA A 1 18.84 -6.25 -10.35
N ASP A 2 18.16 -5.40 -11.12
CA ASP A 2 17.99 -4.00 -10.72
C ASP A 2 17.26 -3.94 -9.37
N PRO A 3 17.64 -2.99 -8.48
CA PRO A 3 16.96 -2.87 -7.20
C PRO A 3 15.47 -2.60 -7.45
N GLN A 4 14.60 -3.29 -6.71
CA GLN A 4 13.16 -3.01 -6.75
C GLN A 4 12.93 -1.48 -6.61
N PRO A 5 12.11 -0.85 -7.47
CA PRO A 5 11.73 0.54 -7.32
C PRO A 5 10.77 0.70 -6.13
N GLU A 6 10.73 1.90 -5.56
CA GLU A 6 9.74 2.24 -4.54
C GLU A 6 8.35 2.38 -5.18
N LEU A 7 7.37 1.71 -4.57
CA LEU A 7 5.97 1.76 -5.02
C LEU A 7 5.12 2.47 -3.98
N HIS A 8 4.36 3.46 -4.43
CA HIS A 8 3.39 4.17 -3.59
C HIS A 8 1.98 3.67 -3.86
N ILE A 9 1.32 3.19 -2.81
CA ILE A 9 -0.10 2.86 -2.81
C ILE A 9 -0.86 4.12 -2.39
N LYS A 10 -1.71 4.63 -3.29
CA LYS A 10 -2.62 5.74 -3.01
C LYS A 10 -4.06 5.21 -2.94
N PRO A 11 -4.64 5.07 -1.75
CA PRO A 11 -6.02 4.63 -1.62
C PRO A 11 -6.99 5.62 -2.25
N ASN A 12 -8.11 5.10 -2.77
CA ASN A 12 -9.24 5.94 -3.10
C ASN A 12 -9.82 6.55 -1.81
N LYS A 13 -10.30 7.80 -1.86
CA LYS A 13 -10.90 8.50 -0.72
C LYS A 13 -12.12 7.78 -0.11
N ASP A 14 -12.82 6.97 -0.91
CA ASP A 14 -14.01 6.24 -0.49
C ASP A 14 -13.68 4.79 -0.08
N ALA A 15 -12.40 4.41 -0.10
CA ALA A 15 -11.97 3.07 0.30
C ALA A 15 -11.92 2.95 1.83
N THR A 16 -12.49 1.87 2.35
CA THR A 16 -12.32 1.50 3.75
C THR A 16 -10.93 0.90 4.00
N TYR A 17 -10.53 0.78 5.27
CA TYR A 17 -9.21 0.27 5.64
C TYR A 17 -8.96 -1.18 5.14
N ALA A 18 -9.96 -2.06 5.25
CA ALA A 18 -9.83 -3.48 4.94
C ALA A 18 -9.30 -3.77 3.51
N PRO A 19 -9.87 -3.22 2.42
CA PRO A 19 -9.33 -3.44 1.08
C PRO A 19 -7.91 -2.87 0.90
N VAL A 20 -7.58 -1.77 1.57
CA VAL A 20 -6.23 -1.18 1.50
C VAL A 20 -5.20 -2.08 2.19
N ALA A 21 -5.54 -2.60 3.37
CA ALA A 21 -4.71 -3.56 4.10
C ALA A 21 -4.51 -4.86 3.31
N MET A 22 -5.56 -5.35 2.63
CA MET A 22 -5.48 -6.53 1.77
C MET A 22 -4.51 -6.34 0.60
N VAL A 23 -4.57 -5.19 -0.09
CA VAL A 23 -3.63 -4.88 -1.18
C VAL A 23 -2.20 -4.80 -0.66
N LEU A 24 -1.98 -4.17 0.50
CA LEU A 24 -0.66 -4.07 1.11
C LEU A 24 -0.11 -5.45 1.49
N ALA A 25 -0.92 -6.30 2.13
CA ALA A 25 -0.53 -7.64 2.55
C ALA A 25 -0.18 -8.53 1.35
N GLU A 26 -1.00 -8.49 0.30
CA GLU A 26 -0.76 -9.28 -0.92
C GLU A 26 0.49 -8.81 -1.68
N SER A 27 0.73 -7.49 -1.73
CA SER A 27 1.94 -6.93 -2.32
C SER A 27 3.21 -7.46 -1.62
N GLN A 28 3.20 -7.48 -0.28
CA GLN A 28 4.30 -8.06 0.50
C GLN A 28 4.45 -9.57 0.26
N ARG A 29 3.33 -10.32 0.20
CA ARG A 29 3.31 -11.76 -0.08
C ARG A 29 3.93 -12.10 -1.43
N LEU A 30 3.78 -11.23 -2.44
CA LEU A 30 4.38 -11.36 -3.76
C LEU A 30 5.86 -10.93 -3.81
N GLY A 31 6.45 -10.54 -2.68
CA GLY A 31 7.87 -10.18 -2.58
C GLY A 31 8.18 -8.71 -2.82
N LEU A 32 7.17 -7.84 -2.89
CA LEU A 32 7.39 -6.39 -2.94
C LEU A 32 7.78 -5.90 -1.55
N THR A 33 9.04 -5.50 -1.40
CA THR A 33 9.63 -5.08 -0.11
C THR A 33 9.79 -3.57 0.02
N LYS A 34 9.83 -2.84 -1.09
CA LYS A 34 9.85 -1.37 -1.12
C LYS A 34 8.48 -0.77 -1.43
N LEU A 35 7.64 -0.68 -0.41
CA LEU A 35 6.27 -0.15 -0.49
C LEU A 35 6.09 1.03 0.47
N GLY A 36 5.34 2.05 0.05
CA GLY A 36 4.84 3.13 0.91
C GLY A 36 3.36 3.37 0.66
N ILE A 37 2.59 3.70 1.69
CA ILE A 37 1.20 4.16 1.54
C ILE A 37 1.16 5.67 1.71
N VAL A 38 0.64 6.37 0.70
CA VAL A 38 0.47 7.82 0.71
C VAL A 38 -1.00 8.19 0.92
N GLY A 39 -1.28 9.26 1.66
CA GLY A 39 -2.66 9.64 1.98
C GLY A 39 -3.30 8.72 3.01
N SER A 40 -2.51 8.10 3.89
CA SER A 40 -2.97 7.22 4.97
C SER A 40 -3.67 7.99 6.10
N GLU A 41 -3.51 9.31 6.12
CA GLU A 41 -4.12 10.22 7.10
C GLU A 41 -5.65 10.11 7.12
N GLN A 42 -6.28 9.66 6.01
CA GLN A 42 -7.72 9.41 5.96
C GLN A 42 -8.19 8.27 6.89
N PHE A 43 -7.28 7.41 7.36
CA PHE A 43 -7.58 6.32 8.28
C PHE A 43 -7.35 6.67 9.75
N LEU A 44 -6.78 7.84 10.05
CA LEU A 44 -6.59 8.36 11.41
C LEU A 44 -7.84 9.17 11.77
N GLN A 45 -8.86 8.53 12.32
CA GLN A 45 -9.96 9.21 13.01
C GLN A 45 -9.66 9.37 14.49
#